data_AF-A0A0L7LI36-F1
#
_entry.id   AF-A0A0L7LI36-F1
#
_cell.length_a   1.000
_cell.length_b   1.000
_cell.length_c   1.000
_cell.angle_alpha   90.00
_cell.angle_beta   90.00
_cell.angle_gamma   90.00
#
_symmetry.space_group_name_H-M   'P 1'
#
loop_
_entity.id
_entity.type
_entity.pdbx_description
1 polymer ?
#
loop_
_entity_poly.entity_id
_entity_poly.type
_entity_poly.pdbx_seq_one_letter_code
_entity_poly.pdbx_strand_id
1 'polypeptide(L)'
;MFLKLGFGGIFLFSVIAGSSQSYEVLLAAKFFEGVFFATSISAHVTFISEFCYKDIRDRVMICQASFVAIAQIISPLMSWGILTQEWKYTLFNGYVVLNTWNFYLYIMSLWSLFACVFYSTLPESPKYLVTQRKYDEAREILIKIYKENTGKTAESYPFIDIWKNLDKHEVQSVKSPERSIRHQIVVGLHNVKPIFRKPLVYHLAILSSSMFLILAIYNIVRLWFPQLSTIVEHYRTDGSQDMCVILDTYTSDLKTRGNTIRNSTADICVPTVSGSETYINSIIIGFVCFFPYFITGAVVNKVGKKALLVVCGVISIGVTLGLRYANSKIAVVALFAAGTAISQLMKALNQAVAVELFPTEIR
;
A
#
# COMPACT_ATOMS: atom_id res chain seq x y z
N MET A 1 -16.27 -10.10 0.50
CA MET A 1 -15.64 -11.06 1.46
C MET A 1 -14.15 -10.77 1.73
N PHE A 2 -13.30 -10.73 0.70
CA PHE A 2 -11.83 -10.59 0.86
C PHE A 2 -11.38 -9.33 1.61
N LEU A 3 -12.09 -8.22 1.47
CA LEU A 3 -11.80 -6.98 2.21
C LEU A 3 -11.94 -7.15 3.72
N LYS A 4 -13.04 -7.77 4.16
CA LYS A 4 -13.30 -8.05 5.58
C LYS A 4 -12.23 -8.97 6.17
N LEU A 5 -11.96 -10.07 5.47
CA LEU A 5 -10.94 -11.04 5.89
C LEU A 5 -9.54 -10.42 5.90
N GLY A 6 -9.20 -9.63 4.88
CA GLY A 6 -7.93 -8.93 4.77
C GLY A 6 -7.73 -7.93 5.91
N PHE A 7 -8.62 -6.96 6.07
CA PHE A 7 -8.46 -5.94 7.12
C PHE A 7 -8.61 -6.50 8.54
N GLY A 8 -9.52 -7.46 8.76
CA GLY A 8 -9.63 -8.17 10.04
C GLY A 8 -8.39 -8.99 10.38
N GLY A 9 -7.78 -9.65 9.37
CA GLY A 9 -6.52 -10.37 9.51
C GLY A 9 -5.35 -9.44 9.84
N ILE A 10 -5.24 -8.29 9.15
CA ILE A 10 -4.22 -7.27 9.47
C ILE A 10 -4.36 -6.83 10.93
N PHE A 11 -5.58 -6.50 11.39
CA PHE A 11 -5.83 -6.11 12.78
C PHE A 11 -5.36 -7.19 13.76
N LEU A 12 -5.81 -8.43 13.58
CA LEU A 12 -5.47 -9.54 14.47
C LEU A 12 -3.96 -9.76 14.57
N PHE A 13 -3.28 -9.84 13.43
CA PHE A 13 -1.83 -10.09 13.40
C PHE A 13 -1.01 -8.89 13.87
N SER A 14 -1.49 -7.65 13.70
CA SER A 14 -0.86 -6.47 14.30
C SER A 14 -1.00 -6.46 15.83
N VAL A 15 -2.12 -6.93 16.39
CA VAL A 15 -2.28 -7.10 17.84
C VAL A 15 -1.38 -8.22 18.38
N ILE A 16 -1.25 -9.33 17.66
CA ILE A 16 -0.31 -10.40 18.02
C ILE A 16 1.14 -9.87 17.98
N ALA A 17 1.50 -9.11 16.94
CA ALA A 17 2.81 -8.45 16.85
C ALA A 17 3.05 -7.49 18.03
N GLY A 18 2.05 -6.67 18.39
CA GLY A 18 2.10 -5.81 19.56
C GLY A 18 2.23 -6.56 20.88
N SER A 19 1.70 -7.78 20.97
CA SER A 19 1.77 -8.62 22.18
C SER A 19 3.03 -9.49 22.26
N SER A 20 3.81 -9.54 21.18
CA SER A 20 4.97 -10.43 21.05
C SER A 20 6.04 -10.16 22.11
N GLN A 21 6.56 -11.25 22.70
CA GLN A 21 7.66 -11.21 23.69
C GLN A 21 8.96 -11.80 23.12
N SER A 22 8.91 -12.36 21.90
CA SER A 22 10.05 -12.93 21.20
C SER A 22 10.08 -12.47 19.75
N TYR A 23 11.30 -12.40 19.21
CA TYR A 23 11.53 -12.00 17.82
C TYR A 23 10.79 -12.92 16.83
N GLU A 24 10.79 -14.23 17.08
CA GLU A 24 10.13 -15.21 16.20
C GLU A 24 8.62 -15.00 16.08
N VAL A 25 7.95 -14.69 17.20
CA VAL A 25 6.51 -14.40 17.20
C VAL A 25 6.24 -13.09 16.46
N LEU A 26 7.07 -12.06 16.69
CA LEU A 26 6.96 -10.79 15.97
C LEU A 26 7.12 -10.99 14.45
N LEU A 27 8.12 -11.77 14.05
CA LEU A 27 8.43 -12.07 12.66
C LEU A 27 7.28 -12.83 11.98
N ALA A 28 6.80 -13.89 12.61
CA ALA A 28 5.67 -14.67 12.11
C ALA A 28 4.41 -13.80 11.99
N ALA A 29 4.11 -12.98 13.01
CA ALA A 29 2.95 -12.09 12.99
C ALA A 29 3.05 -11.07 11.85
N LYS A 30 4.22 -10.46 11.64
CA LYS A 30 4.44 -9.51 10.54
C LYS A 30 4.39 -10.15 9.17
N PHE A 31 4.82 -11.41 9.03
CA PHE A 31 4.66 -12.17 7.80
C PHE A 31 3.18 -12.35 7.44
N PHE A 32 2.36 -12.82 8.39
CA PHE A 32 0.92 -13.01 8.15
C PHE A 32 0.18 -11.68 7.94
N GLU A 33 0.53 -10.62 8.69
CA GLU A 33 0.04 -9.25 8.44
C GLU A 33 0.28 -8.85 6.97
N GLY A 34 1.46 -9.15 6.42
CA GLY A 34 1.78 -8.93 5.00
C GLY A 34 0.92 -9.74 4.02
N VAL A 35 0.60 -11.00 4.33
CA VAL A 35 -0.29 -11.84 3.50
C VAL A 35 -1.71 -11.26 3.44
N PHE A 36 -2.25 -10.84 4.59
CA PHE A 36 -3.57 -10.21 4.64
C PHE A 36 -3.60 -8.83 3.99
N PHE A 37 -2.50 -8.08 4.09
CA PHE A 37 -2.30 -6.82 3.38
C PHE A 37 -2.31 -6.99 1.85
N ALA A 38 -1.63 -8.01 1.32
CA ALA A 38 -1.67 -8.31 -0.11
C ALA A 38 -3.10 -8.67 -0.57
N THR A 39 -3.81 -9.46 0.24
CA THR A 39 -5.19 -9.88 -0.02
C THR A 39 -6.16 -8.68 -0.03
N SER A 40 -6.04 -7.78 0.95
CA SER A 40 -6.91 -6.60 1.05
C SER A 40 -6.64 -5.59 -0.05
N ILE A 41 -5.38 -5.33 -0.41
CA ILE A 41 -5.03 -4.39 -1.48
C ILE A 41 -5.60 -4.84 -2.81
N SER A 42 -5.40 -6.10 -3.20
CA SER A 42 -5.90 -6.59 -4.49
C SER A 42 -7.43 -6.46 -4.58
N ALA A 43 -8.13 -6.90 -3.53
CA ALA A 43 -9.58 -6.80 -3.45
C ALA A 43 -10.08 -5.34 -3.47
N HIS A 44 -9.38 -4.43 -2.79
CA HIS A 44 -9.74 -3.02 -2.68
C HIS A 44 -9.67 -2.29 -4.02
N VAL A 45 -8.59 -2.54 -4.77
CA VAL A 45 -8.38 -1.94 -6.09
C VAL A 45 -9.44 -2.42 -7.08
N THR A 46 -9.72 -3.72 -7.08
CA THR A 46 -10.78 -4.29 -7.92
C THR A 46 -12.13 -3.71 -7.54
N PHE A 47 -12.46 -3.67 -6.24
CA PHE A 47 -13.71 -3.12 -5.73
C PHE A 47 -13.95 -1.70 -6.24
N ILE A 48 -13.03 -0.75 -5.99
CA ILE A 48 -13.22 0.64 -6.44
C ILE A 48 -13.32 0.72 -7.97
N SER A 49 -12.54 -0.08 -8.70
CA SER A 49 -12.54 -0.05 -10.17
C SER A 49 -13.86 -0.50 -10.80
N GLU A 50 -14.65 -1.29 -10.08
CA GLU A 50 -15.94 -1.81 -10.56
C GLU A 50 -17.10 -0.86 -10.25
N PHE A 51 -16.99 -0.05 -9.19
CA PHE A 51 -17.95 1.03 -8.89
C PHE A 51 -17.70 2.31 -9.72
N CYS A 52 -16.57 2.38 -10.44
CA CYS A 52 -16.23 3.55 -11.23
C CYS A 52 -16.67 3.43 -12.69
N TYR A 53 -17.28 4.50 -13.21
CA TYR A 53 -17.52 4.65 -14.63
C TYR A 53 -16.20 4.80 -15.42
N LYS A 54 -16.16 4.24 -16.64
CA LYS A 54 -14.94 4.04 -17.44
C LYS A 54 -14.10 5.32 -17.62
N ASP A 55 -14.76 6.45 -17.92
CA ASP A 55 -14.05 7.68 -18.31
C ASP A 55 -13.44 8.45 -17.11
N ILE A 56 -13.96 8.20 -15.91
CA ILE A 56 -13.44 8.80 -14.66
C ILE A 56 -12.58 7.82 -13.86
N ARG A 57 -12.62 6.52 -14.18
CA ARG A 57 -11.97 5.45 -13.41
C ARG A 57 -10.50 5.73 -13.17
N ASP A 58 -9.75 6.12 -14.18
CA ASP A 58 -8.30 6.36 -14.05
C ASP A 58 -8.01 7.51 -13.08
N ARG A 59 -8.82 8.57 -13.10
CA ARG A 59 -8.71 9.69 -12.15
C ARG A 59 -9.03 9.26 -10.73
N VAL A 60 -10.07 8.45 -10.56
CA VAL A 60 -10.47 7.92 -9.24
C VAL A 60 -9.39 6.97 -8.69
N MET A 61 -8.80 6.11 -9.51
CA MET A 61 -7.71 5.22 -9.11
C MET A 61 -6.47 6.02 -8.64
N ILE A 62 -6.11 7.08 -9.35
CA ILE A 62 -4.97 7.94 -8.96
C ILE A 62 -5.29 8.73 -7.68
N CYS A 63 -6.52 9.25 -7.56
CA CYS A 63 -7.00 9.92 -6.34
C CYS A 63 -6.98 8.95 -5.14
N GLN A 64 -7.45 7.72 -5.33
CA GLN A 64 -7.36 6.67 -4.30
C GLN A 64 -5.91 6.42 -3.87
N ALA A 65 -4.98 6.36 -4.83
CA ALA A 65 -3.57 6.15 -4.52
C ALA A 65 -2.95 7.31 -3.72
N SER A 66 -3.46 8.54 -3.85
CA SER A 66 -2.93 9.70 -3.11
C SER A 66 -3.15 9.60 -1.60
N PHE A 67 -4.08 8.77 -1.13
CA PHE A 67 -4.26 8.50 0.31
C PHE A 67 -3.02 7.85 0.95
N VAL A 68 -2.14 7.21 0.17
CA VAL A 68 -0.86 6.72 0.68
C VAL A 68 0.03 7.88 1.14
N ALA A 69 0.03 9.01 0.42
CA ALA A 69 0.79 10.20 0.84
C ALA A 69 0.22 10.79 2.14
N ILE A 70 -1.10 10.77 2.33
CA ILE A 70 -1.73 11.17 3.60
C ILE A 70 -1.29 10.22 4.73
N ALA A 71 -1.29 8.91 4.49
CA ALA A 71 -0.81 7.93 5.47
C ALA A 71 0.67 8.15 5.83
N GLN A 72 1.50 8.59 4.87
CA GLN A 72 2.89 8.97 5.11
C GLN A 72 3.07 10.24 5.94
N ILE A 73 2.04 11.08 6.08
CA ILE A 73 2.03 12.23 7.01
C ILE A 73 1.55 11.78 8.39
N ILE A 74 0.46 11.02 8.44
CA ILE A 74 -0.15 10.55 9.69
C ILE A 74 0.80 9.60 10.44
N SER A 75 1.48 8.69 9.74
CA SER A 75 2.37 7.71 10.37
C SER A 75 3.51 8.33 11.18
N PRO A 76 4.32 9.28 10.66
CA PRO A 76 5.35 9.95 11.44
C PRO A 76 4.78 10.87 12.52
N LEU A 77 3.60 11.48 12.34
CA LEU A 77 2.95 12.25 13.41
C LEU A 77 2.57 11.37 14.60
N MET A 78 1.93 10.23 14.32
CA MET A 78 1.55 9.25 15.34
C MET A 78 2.78 8.64 16.01
N SER A 79 3.81 8.28 15.23
CA SER A 79 5.03 7.71 15.78
C SER A 79 5.80 8.73 16.61
N TRP A 80 5.83 10.02 16.22
CA TRP A 80 6.45 11.07 17.02
C TRP A 80 5.70 11.27 18.35
N GLY A 81 4.36 11.36 18.32
CA GLY A 81 3.55 11.56 19.52
C GLY A 81 3.59 10.38 20.50
N ILE A 82 3.73 9.15 20.00
CA ILE A 82 3.68 7.94 20.83
C ILE A 82 5.08 7.48 21.23
N LEU A 83 6.00 7.28 20.28
CA LEU A 83 7.30 6.64 20.55
C LEU A 83 8.27 7.48 21.38
N THR A 84 8.02 8.79 21.50
CA THR A 84 8.79 9.67 22.39
C THR A 84 8.39 9.56 23.85
N GLN A 85 7.30 8.84 24.17
CA GLN A 85 6.84 8.63 25.52
C GLN A 85 7.54 7.43 26.17
N GLU A 86 7.69 7.46 27.50
CA GLU A 86 8.29 6.39 28.28
C GLU A 86 7.20 5.48 28.88
N TRP A 87 6.51 4.72 28.03
CA TRP A 87 5.49 3.78 28.48
C TRP A 87 6.11 2.40 28.71
N LYS A 88 6.02 1.92 29.95
CA LYS A 88 6.41 0.56 30.31
C LYS A 88 5.38 -0.03 31.25
N TYR A 89 4.79 -1.15 30.86
CA TYR A 89 3.78 -1.85 31.65
C TYR A 89 4.10 -3.33 31.72
N THR A 90 4.08 -3.89 32.93
CA THR A 90 4.35 -5.30 33.17
C THR A 90 3.06 -6.00 33.59
N LEU A 91 2.75 -7.08 32.88
CA LEU A 91 1.58 -7.93 33.12
C LEU A 91 2.05 -9.28 33.68
N PHE A 92 1.17 -9.92 34.46
CA PHE A 92 1.41 -11.25 35.04
C PHE A 92 2.75 -11.35 35.78
N ASN A 93 3.02 -10.47 36.75
CA ASN A 93 4.27 -10.48 37.54
C ASN A 93 5.56 -10.47 36.69
N GLY A 94 5.53 -9.87 35.50
CA GLY A 94 6.71 -9.70 34.64
C GLY A 94 6.85 -10.72 33.50
N TYR A 95 5.91 -11.66 33.32
CA TYR A 95 5.93 -12.57 32.16
C TYR A 95 5.66 -11.85 30.83
N VAL A 96 4.94 -10.73 30.85
CA VAL A 96 4.66 -9.93 29.66
C VAL A 96 5.08 -8.49 29.93
N VAL A 97 6.04 -7.99 29.16
CA VAL A 97 6.52 -6.60 29.24
C VAL A 97 6.09 -5.87 27.99
N LEU A 98 5.31 -4.81 28.16
CA LEU A 98 4.86 -3.93 27.10
C LEU A 98 5.63 -2.62 27.18
N ASN A 99 6.34 -2.27 26.13
CA ASN A 99 7.04 -1.01 25.95
C ASN A 99 6.24 -0.09 25.02
N THR A 100 6.65 1.17 24.88
CA THR A 100 5.99 2.18 24.03
C THR A 100 5.70 1.69 22.60
N TRP A 101 6.62 0.93 21.98
CA TRP A 101 6.43 0.42 20.62
C TRP A 101 5.29 -0.61 20.51
N ASN A 102 5.02 -1.37 21.57
CA ASN A 102 3.90 -2.32 21.62
C ASN A 102 2.57 -1.57 21.54
N PHE A 103 2.44 -0.49 22.31
CA PHE A 103 1.26 0.39 22.28
C PHE A 103 1.10 1.10 20.95
N TYR A 104 2.20 1.54 20.33
CA TYR A 104 2.17 2.08 18.96
C TYR A 104 1.57 1.07 17.98
N LEU A 105 1.97 -0.20 18.02
CA LEU A 105 1.37 -1.23 17.14
C LEU A 105 -0.12 -1.44 17.41
N TYR A 106 -0.56 -1.44 18.67
CA TYR A 106 -1.99 -1.53 19.00
C TYR A 106 -2.78 -0.35 18.45
N ILE A 107 -2.32 0.88 18.67
CA ILE A 107 -2.99 2.09 18.19
C ILE A 107 -3.05 2.09 16.66
N MET A 108 -1.95 1.72 15.99
CA MET A 108 -1.92 1.64 14.53
C MET A 108 -2.83 0.53 13.97
N SER A 109 -3.03 -0.56 14.72
CA SER A 109 -3.96 -1.64 14.33
C SER A 109 -5.43 -1.18 14.31
N LEU A 110 -5.81 -0.12 15.04
CA LEU A 110 -7.18 0.38 15.04
C LEU A 110 -7.62 0.89 13.66
N TRP A 111 -6.70 1.37 12.82
CA TRP A 111 -7.02 1.77 11.45
C TRP A 111 -7.49 0.60 10.59
N SER A 112 -6.91 -0.59 10.74
CA SER A 112 -7.36 -1.78 10.00
C SER A 112 -8.67 -2.34 10.56
N LEU A 113 -8.89 -2.25 11.88
CA LEU A 113 -10.18 -2.58 12.48
C LEU A 113 -11.29 -1.66 11.95
N PHE A 114 -11.06 -0.34 11.96
CA PHE A 114 -11.99 0.64 11.42
C PHE A 114 -12.32 0.35 9.95
N ALA A 115 -11.30 0.07 9.13
CA ALA A 115 -11.50 -0.33 7.75
C ALA A 115 -12.35 -1.62 7.63
N CYS A 116 -12.09 -2.63 8.46
CA CYS A 116 -12.86 -3.88 8.47
C CYS A 116 -14.35 -3.64 8.76
N VAL A 117 -14.66 -2.81 9.75
CA VAL A 117 -16.05 -2.45 10.10
C VAL A 117 -16.71 -1.69 8.95
N PHE A 118 -16.03 -0.69 8.39
CA PHE A 118 -16.57 0.12 7.30
C PHE A 118 -16.82 -0.70 6.02
N TYR A 119 -15.88 -1.56 5.63
CA TYR A 119 -16.06 -2.48 4.50
C TYR A 119 -17.11 -3.55 4.75
N SER A 120 -17.51 -3.79 6.00
CA SER A 120 -18.60 -4.70 6.32
C SER A 120 -19.98 -4.13 6.06
N THR A 121 -20.11 -2.80 6.00
CA THR A 121 -21.38 -2.11 5.70
C THR A 121 -21.60 -1.85 4.22
N LEU A 122 -20.55 -2.02 3.39
CA LEU A 122 -20.63 -1.79 1.95
C LEU A 122 -21.22 -3.01 1.21
N PRO A 123 -22.06 -2.79 0.19
CA PRO A 123 -22.56 -3.87 -0.66
C PRO A 123 -21.43 -4.44 -1.52
N GLU A 124 -21.61 -5.68 -1.99
CA GLU A 124 -20.73 -6.24 -3.01
C GLU A 124 -20.91 -5.50 -4.36
N SER A 125 -19.92 -5.59 -5.25
CA SER A 125 -19.96 -4.89 -6.53
C SER A 125 -21.09 -5.39 -7.45
N PRO A 126 -21.85 -4.50 -8.13
CA PRO A 126 -22.83 -4.89 -9.13
C PRO A 126 -22.24 -5.80 -10.21
N LYS A 127 -20.99 -5.54 -10.61
CA LYS A 127 -20.32 -6.32 -11.65
C LYS A 127 -20.01 -7.73 -11.19
N TYR A 128 -19.59 -7.89 -9.94
CA TYR A 128 -19.42 -9.21 -9.33
C TYR A 128 -20.75 -9.97 -9.19
N LEU A 129 -21.83 -9.29 -8.80
CA LEU A 129 -23.14 -9.93 -8.66
C LEU A 129 -23.68 -10.45 -10.01
N VAL A 130 -23.47 -9.69 -11.08
CA VAL A 130 -23.79 -10.12 -12.45
C VAL A 130 -23.01 -11.38 -12.85
N THR A 131 -21.72 -11.51 -12.51
CA THR A 131 -20.96 -12.74 -12.81
C THR A 131 -21.41 -13.94 -11.98
N GLN A 132 -21.96 -13.69 -10.79
CA GLN A 132 -22.62 -14.72 -9.96
C GLN A 132 -24.09 -14.98 -10.35
N ARG A 133 -24.58 -14.37 -11.44
CA ARG A 133 -25.99 -14.46 -11.90
C ARG A 133 -27.03 -13.97 -10.88
N LYS A 134 -26.64 -13.06 -9.99
CA LYS A 134 -27.53 -12.41 -9.01
C LYS A 134 -27.99 -11.06 -9.54
N TYR A 135 -28.84 -11.09 -10.57
CA TYR A 135 -29.24 -9.89 -11.32
C TYR A 135 -30.10 -8.92 -10.49
N ASP A 136 -30.99 -9.42 -9.64
CA ASP A 136 -31.85 -8.60 -8.77
C ASP A 136 -31.03 -7.79 -7.75
N GLU A 137 -30.11 -8.45 -7.03
CA GLU A 137 -29.20 -7.78 -6.08
C GLU A 137 -28.35 -6.72 -6.79
N ALA A 138 -27.83 -7.03 -7.99
CA ALA A 138 -27.04 -6.08 -8.78
C ALA A 138 -27.88 -4.84 -9.18
N ARG A 139 -29.14 -5.05 -9.55
CA ARG A 139 -30.08 -3.99 -9.92
C ARG A 139 -30.36 -3.04 -8.77
N GLU A 140 -30.64 -3.57 -7.58
CA GLU A 140 -30.91 -2.77 -6.39
C GLU A 140 -29.74 -1.84 -6.06
N ILE A 141 -28.51 -2.36 -6.16
CA ILE A 141 -27.31 -1.57 -5.90
C ILE A 141 -27.12 -0.48 -6.97
N LEU A 142 -27.37 -0.78 -8.26
CA LEU A 142 -27.30 0.25 -9.31
C LEU A 142 -28.33 1.36 -9.12
N ILE A 143 -29.56 1.01 -8.71
CA ILE A 143 -30.61 1.98 -8.37
C ILE A 143 -30.18 2.84 -7.19
N LYS A 144 -29.58 2.24 -6.15
CA LYS A 144 -29.04 2.96 -4.99
C LYS A 144 -27.95 3.96 -5.41
N ILE A 145 -26.98 3.51 -6.22
CA ILE A 145 -25.91 4.38 -6.76
C ILE A 145 -26.51 5.52 -7.59
N TYR A 146 -27.51 5.25 -8.42
CA TYR A 146 -28.18 6.28 -9.22
C TYR A 146 -28.89 7.32 -8.34
N LYS A 147 -29.62 6.87 -7.31
CA LYS A 147 -30.31 7.74 -6.35
C LYS A 147 -29.33 8.63 -5.59
N GLU A 148 -28.22 8.06 -5.12
CA GLU A 148 -27.18 8.80 -4.38
C GLU A 148 -26.45 9.81 -5.28
N ASN A 149 -26.14 9.45 -6.53
CA ASN A 149 -25.41 10.32 -7.46
C ASN A 149 -26.26 11.43 -8.09
N THR A 150 -27.56 11.17 -8.35
CA THR A 150 -28.43 12.10 -9.08
C THR A 150 -29.48 12.79 -8.20
N GLY A 151 -29.76 12.26 -7.01
CA GLY A 151 -30.85 12.71 -6.14
C GLY A 151 -32.26 12.37 -6.65
N LYS A 152 -32.39 11.69 -7.78
CA LYS A 152 -33.70 11.34 -8.38
C LYS A 152 -34.30 10.06 -7.76
N THR A 153 -35.61 9.86 -7.97
CA THR A 153 -36.31 8.68 -7.46
C THR A 153 -35.88 7.40 -8.16
N ALA A 154 -36.09 6.25 -7.51
CA ALA A 154 -35.73 4.95 -8.07
C ALA A 154 -36.47 4.62 -9.38
N GLU A 155 -37.72 5.11 -9.50
CA GLU A 155 -38.58 4.90 -10.66
C GLU A 155 -38.08 5.60 -11.92
N SER A 156 -37.31 6.70 -11.78
CA SER A 156 -36.74 7.40 -12.93
C SER A 156 -35.46 6.74 -13.45
N TYR A 157 -35.06 5.58 -12.90
CA TYR A 157 -33.90 4.85 -13.37
C TYR A 157 -34.18 4.26 -14.77
N PRO A 158 -33.47 4.71 -15.82
CA PRO A 158 -33.82 4.40 -17.22
C PRO A 158 -33.64 2.92 -17.59
N PHE A 159 -32.93 2.16 -16.77
CA PHE A 159 -32.54 0.80 -17.07
C PHE A 159 -33.12 -0.21 -16.06
N ILE A 160 -34.34 0.04 -15.60
CA ILE A 160 -34.98 -0.78 -14.57
C ILE A 160 -35.22 -2.24 -15.01
N ASP A 161 -35.28 -2.54 -16.31
CA ASP A 161 -35.59 -3.88 -16.83
C ASP A 161 -34.39 -4.55 -17.56
N ILE A 162 -33.13 -4.14 -17.30
CA ILE A 162 -31.93 -4.62 -18.03
C ILE A 162 -31.87 -6.14 -18.20
N TRP A 163 -32.18 -6.90 -17.15
CA TRP A 163 -31.97 -8.36 -17.12
C TRP A 163 -33.26 -9.18 -17.25
N LYS A 164 -34.43 -8.54 -17.38
CA LYS A 164 -35.75 -9.19 -17.37
C LYS A 164 -35.96 -10.23 -18.48
N ASN A 165 -35.20 -10.12 -19.58
CA ASN A 165 -35.23 -11.07 -20.69
C ASN A 165 -34.21 -12.20 -20.57
N LEU A 166 -33.17 -12.07 -19.73
CA LEU A 166 -32.23 -13.17 -19.45
C LEU A 166 -32.85 -14.22 -18.52
N ASP A 167 -33.79 -13.81 -17.68
CA ASP A 167 -34.47 -14.70 -16.73
C ASP A 167 -35.29 -15.82 -17.40
N LYS A 168 -35.71 -15.65 -18.66
CA LYS A 168 -36.55 -16.65 -19.36
C LYS A 168 -35.79 -17.85 -19.94
N HIS A 169 -34.46 -17.76 -20.10
CA HIS A 169 -33.67 -18.84 -20.69
C HIS A 169 -32.63 -19.46 -19.74
N GLU A 170 -32.27 -18.82 -18.64
CA GLU A 170 -31.22 -19.32 -17.73
C GLU A 170 -31.64 -19.62 -16.29
N VAL A 171 -32.91 -19.36 -15.92
CA VAL A 171 -33.46 -19.67 -14.58
C VAL A 171 -33.93 -21.14 -14.52
N GLN A 172 -33.04 -22.07 -14.85
CA GLN A 172 -33.10 -23.37 -14.17
C GLN A 172 -32.26 -23.24 -12.92
N SER A 173 -32.96 -23.18 -11.81
CA SER A 173 -32.47 -23.13 -10.44
C SER A 173 -31.37 -24.16 -10.18
N VAL A 174 -30.11 -23.79 -10.41
CA VAL A 174 -29.01 -24.49 -9.74
C VAL A 174 -28.96 -23.91 -8.34
N LYS A 175 -29.65 -24.56 -7.40
CA LYS A 175 -29.29 -24.46 -5.97
C LYS A 175 -27.78 -24.60 -5.92
N SER A 176 -27.08 -23.54 -5.52
CA SER A 176 -25.64 -23.59 -5.34
C SER A 176 -25.34 -24.77 -4.41
N PRO A 177 -24.72 -25.85 -4.89
CA PRO A 177 -24.27 -26.88 -3.96
C PRO A 177 -23.34 -26.19 -2.98
N GLU A 178 -23.30 -26.61 -1.72
CA GLU A 178 -22.26 -26.17 -0.79
C GLU A 178 -20.90 -26.45 -1.45
N ARG A 179 -20.34 -25.43 -2.10
CA ARG A 179 -19.15 -25.58 -2.95
C ARG A 179 -18.00 -25.75 -1.98
N SER A 180 -17.60 -26.99 -1.76
CA SER A 180 -16.37 -27.35 -1.05
C SER A 180 -15.23 -26.40 -1.45
N ILE A 181 -14.44 -25.95 -0.47
CA ILE A 181 -13.32 -25.01 -0.67
C ILE A 181 -12.41 -25.50 -1.81
N ARG A 182 -12.21 -26.82 -1.94
CA ARG A 182 -11.48 -27.43 -3.06
C ARG A 182 -12.07 -27.07 -4.42
N HIS A 183 -13.38 -27.16 -4.58
CA HIS A 183 -14.05 -26.84 -5.84
C HIS A 183 -13.90 -25.35 -6.18
N GLN A 184 -13.98 -24.46 -5.18
CA GLN A 184 -13.76 -23.02 -5.39
C GLN A 184 -12.32 -22.71 -5.82
N ILE A 185 -11.33 -23.37 -5.22
CA ILE A 185 -9.92 -23.22 -5.60
C ILE A 185 -9.68 -23.73 -7.02
N VAL A 186 -10.24 -24.89 -7.39
CA VAL A 186 -10.09 -25.46 -8.74
C VAL A 186 -10.74 -24.55 -9.79
N VAL A 187 -11.93 -24.03 -9.52
CA VAL A 187 -12.59 -23.06 -10.41
C VAL A 187 -11.78 -21.77 -10.51
N GLY A 188 -11.22 -21.26 -9.40
CA GLY A 188 -10.33 -20.11 -9.39
C GLY A 188 -9.07 -20.33 -10.24
N LEU A 189 -8.41 -21.48 -10.10
CA LEU A 189 -7.25 -21.87 -10.91
C LEU A 189 -7.61 -21.99 -12.40
N HIS A 190 -8.80 -22.49 -12.71
CA HIS A 190 -9.29 -22.56 -14.08
C HIS A 190 -9.50 -21.16 -14.68
N ASN A 191 -10.00 -20.20 -13.89
CA ASN A 191 -10.18 -18.80 -14.30
C ASN A 191 -8.86 -18.05 -14.48
N VAL A 192 -7.78 -18.51 -13.85
CA VAL A 192 -6.43 -17.94 -14.00
C VAL A 192 -5.72 -18.45 -15.27
N LYS A 193 -6.09 -19.63 -15.78
CA LYS A 193 -5.49 -20.25 -16.98
C LYS A 193 -5.43 -19.33 -18.22
N PRO A 194 -6.45 -18.51 -18.54
CA PRO A 194 -6.42 -17.60 -19.69
C PRO A 194 -5.34 -16.51 -19.59
N ILE A 195 -4.93 -16.10 -18.38
CA ILE A 195 -3.90 -15.06 -18.15
C ILE A 195 -2.55 -15.51 -18.74
N PHE A 196 -2.28 -16.82 -18.71
CA PHE A 196 -1.04 -17.42 -19.22
C PHE A 196 -1.06 -17.71 -20.72
N ARG A 197 -2.13 -17.34 -21.44
CA ARG A 197 -2.19 -17.48 -22.91
C ARG A 197 -1.70 -16.20 -23.59
N LYS A 198 -1.14 -16.34 -24.81
CA LYS A 198 -0.78 -15.18 -25.65
C LYS A 198 -2.07 -14.43 -26.07
N PRO A 199 -2.09 -13.09 -26.12
CA PRO A 199 -0.99 -12.14 -25.83
C PRO A 199 -0.89 -11.69 -24.35
N LEU A 200 -1.76 -12.17 -23.45
CA LEU A 200 -1.85 -11.69 -22.06
C LEU A 200 -0.61 -12.03 -21.23
N VAL A 201 0.03 -13.18 -21.46
CA VAL A 201 1.24 -13.58 -20.72
C VAL A 201 2.39 -12.58 -20.87
N TYR A 202 2.52 -11.93 -22.04
CA TYR A 202 3.54 -10.90 -22.27
C TYR A 202 3.23 -9.63 -21.47
N HIS A 203 1.97 -9.21 -21.44
CA HIS A 203 1.52 -8.09 -20.62
C HIS A 203 1.71 -8.38 -19.13
N LEU A 204 1.41 -9.59 -18.68
CA LEU A 204 1.64 -10.04 -17.31
C LEU A 204 3.13 -9.96 -16.96
N ALA A 205 4.01 -10.51 -17.80
CA ALA A 205 5.45 -10.52 -17.55
C ALA A 205 6.02 -9.10 -17.45
N ILE A 206 5.63 -8.19 -18.36
CA ILE A 206 6.07 -6.80 -18.32
C ILE A 206 5.57 -6.09 -17.08
N LEU A 207 4.26 -6.17 -16.78
CA LEU A 207 3.67 -5.47 -15.65
C LEU A 207 4.19 -5.98 -14.31
N SER A 208 4.41 -7.30 -14.22
CA SER A 208 4.97 -7.92 -13.00
C SER A 208 6.43 -7.52 -12.81
N SER A 209 7.24 -7.54 -13.88
CA SER A 209 8.64 -7.12 -13.81
C SER A 209 8.76 -5.63 -13.50
N SER A 210 7.95 -4.78 -14.13
CA SER A 210 7.94 -3.34 -13.84
C SER A 210 7.52 -3.06 -12.40
N MET A 211 6.47 -3.75 -11.91
CA MET A 211 6.01 -3.59 -10.53
C MET A 211 7.09 -4.03 -9.52
N PHE A 212 7.78 -5.13 -9.80
CA PHE A 212 8.87 -5.62 -8.97
C PHE A 212 9.99 -4.59 -8.85
N LEU A 213 10.45 -4.04 -9.98
CA LEU A 213 11.51 -3.01 -9.99
C LEU A 213 11.09 -1.72 -9.29
N ILE A 214 9.87 -1.23 -9.56
CA ILE A 214 9.33 -0.03 -8.90
C ILE A 214 9.25 -0.24 -7.38
N LEU A 215 8.75 -1.41 -6.95
CA LEU A 215 8.61 -1.73 -5.54
C LEU A 215 9.96 -1.92 -4.85
N ALA A 216 10.96 -2.50 -5.54
CA ALA A 216 12.32 -2.63 -5.05
C ALA A 216 12.94 -1.25 -4.78
N ILE A 217 12.92 -0.36 -5.78
CA ILE A 217 13.45 1.01 -5.65
C ILE A 217 12.71 1.76 -4.54
N TYR A 218 11.37 1.71 -4.52
CA TYR A 218 10.57 2.38 -3.49
C TYR A 218 10.92 1.90 -2.08
N ASN A 219 11.05 0.58 -1.85
CA ASN A 219 11.37 0.06 -0.54
C ASN A 219 12.81 0.38 -0.11
N ILE A 220 13.79 0.31 -1.03
CA ILE A 220 15.18 0.68 -0.74
C ILE A 220 15.24 2.13 -0.27
N VAL A 221 14.67 3.05 -1.06
CA VAL A 221 14.69 4.47 -0.75
C VAL A 221 13.94 4.75 0.56
N ARG A 222 12.77 4.14 0.77
CA ARG A 222 11.94 4.37 1.97
C ARG A 222 12.58 3.84 3.27
N LEU A 223 13.13 2.62 3.24
CA LEU A 223 13.69 1.98 4.44
C LEU A 223 15.02 2.60 4.86
N TRP A 224 15.86 2.97 3.90
CA TRP A 224 17.17 3.54 4.19
C TRP A 224 17.11 5.04 4.49
N PHE A 225 16.04 5.73 4.11
CA PHE A 225 15.93 7.17 4.31
C PHE A 225 16.20 7.63 5.76
N PRO A 226 15.55 7.08 6.81
CA PRO A 226 15.76 7.55 8.17
C PRO A 226 17.22 7.42 8.62
N GLN A 227 17.86 6.29 8.32
CA GLN A 227 19.25 6.03 8.66
C GLN A 227 20.22 6.90 7.85
N LEU A 228 19.98 7.09 6.56
CA LEU A 228 20.82 7.94 5.73
C LEU A 228 20.69 9.41 6.14
N SER A 229 19.48 9.85 6.52
CA SER A 229 19.26 11.19 7.06
C SER A 229 20.05 11.43 8.34
N THR A 230 20.03 10.48 9.29
CA THR A 230 20.78 10.63 10.55
C THR A 230 22.29 10.56 10.34
N ILE A 231 22.78 9.72 9.42
CA ILE A 231 24.22 9.67 9.05
C ILE A 231 24.67 11.02 8.47
N VAL A 232 23.92 11.57 7.51
CA VAL A 232 24.23 12.88 6.91
C VAL A 232 24.15 14.01 7.93
N GLU A 233 23.30 13.87 8.95
CA GLU A 233 23.21 14.83 10.03
C GLU A 233 24.46 14.86 10.94
N HIS A 234 24.95 13.68 11.35
CA HIS A 234 26.00 13.54 12.36
C HIS A 234 27.43 13.53 11.78
N TYR A 235 27.63 12.97 10.59
CA TYR A 235 28.97 12.79 10.02
C TYR A 235 29.39 13.93 9.09
N ARG A 236 28.49 14.88 8.81
CA ARG A 236 28.81 16.02 7.96
C ARG A 236 29.58 17.07 8.74
N THR A 237 30.83 17.29 8.35
CA THR A 237 31.65 18.45 8.74
C THR A 237 31.44 19.61 7.76
N ASP A 238 31.81 20.84 8.13
CA ASP A 238 31.52 22.09 7.39
C ASP A 238 32.06 22.16 5.94
N GLY A 239 32.77 21.14 5.46
CA GLY A 239 33.19 21.00 4.06
C GLY A 239 32.08 20.51 3.12
N SER A 240 32.17 20.85 1.84
CA SER A 240 31.31 20.29 0.78
C SER A 240 31.70 18.84 0.48
N GLN A 241 31.33 17.92 1.37
CA GLN A 241 31.51 16.48 1.15
C GLN A 241 30.29 15.91 0.43
N ASP A 242 30.55 15.10 -0.60
CA ASP A 242 29.54 14.30 -1.29
C ASP A 242 29.08 13.14 -0.42
N MET A 243 27.87 12.64 -0.68
CA MET A 243 27.24 11.57 0.11
C MET A 243 28.11 10.31 0.25
N CYS A 244 28.87 9.93 -0.80
CA CYS A 244 29.76 8.77 -0.75
C CYS A 244 30.86 8.91 0.32
N VAL A 245 31.46 10.09 0.46
CA VAL A 245 32.54 10.34 1.44
C VAL A 245 32.00 10.25 2.87
N ILE A 246 30.80 10.78 3.08
CA ILE A 246 30.11 10.70 4.39
C ILE A 246 29.84 9.24 4.75
N LEU A 247 29.35 8.44 3.79
CA LEU A 247 29.08 7.01 3.99
C LEU A 247 30.35 6.20 4.24
N ASP A 248 31.44 6.46 3.51
CA ASP A 248 32.72 5.79 3.74
C ASP A 248 33.26 6.07 5.14
N THR A 249 33.13 7.32 5.61
CA THR A 249 33.53 7.73 6.96
C THR A 249 32.72 6.98 8.03
N TYR A 250 31.39 6.95 7.89
CA TYR A 250 30.50 6.21 8.78
C TYR A 250 30.83 4.71 8.81
N THR A 251 31.05 4.10 7.64
CA THR A 251 31.31 2.66 7.53
C THR A 251 32.69 2.29 8.12
N SER A 252 33.67 3.19 8.01
CA SER A 252 34.99 3.04 8.64
C SER A 252 34.91 3.11 10.16
N ASP A 253 34.14 4.06 10.70
CA ASP A 253 33.90 4.20 12.14
C ASP A 253 33.17 2.98 12.72
N LEU A 254 32.15 2.48 12.02
CA LEU A 254 31.46 1.23 12.38
C LEU A 254 32.40 0.03 12.46
N LYS A 255 33.31 -0.15 11.48
CA LYS A 255 34.30 -1.24 11.50
C LYS A 255 35.25 -1.12 12.70
N THR A 256 35.63 0.10 13.04
CA THR A 256 36.50 0.39 14.19
C THR A 256 35.79 0.02 15.50
N ARG A 257 34.55 0.49 15.70
CA ARG A 257 33.72 0.13 16.87
C ARG A 257 33.44 -1.37 16.97
N GLY A 258 33.13 -2.03 15.86
CA GLY A 258 32.88 -3.48 15.83
C GLY A 258 34.08 -4.31 16.29
N ASN A 259 35.30 -3.86 15.99
CA ASN A 259 36.52 -4.50 16.47
C ASN A 259 36.74 -4.28 17.97
N THR A 260 36.33 -3.13 18.53
CA THR A 260 36.41 -2.85 19.96
C THR A 260 35.38 -3.64 20.77
N ILE A 261 34.16 -3.81 20.25
CA ILE A 261 33.04 -4.52 20.92
C ILE A 261 33.31 -6.01 21.08
N ARG A 262 34.10 -6.63 20.20
CA ARG A 262 34.48 -8.06 20.30
C ARG A 262 35.22 -8.42 21.61
N ASN A 263 35.71 -7.41 22.33
CA ASN A 263 36.45 -7.56 23.59
C ASN A 263 35.64 -7.18 24.85
N SER A 264 34.38 -6.73 24.72
CA SER A 264 33.53 -6.33 25.85
C SER A 264 32.29 -7.22 25.95
N THR A 265 31.96 -7.65 27.17
CA THR A 265 30.76 -8.45 27.47
C THR A 265 29.49 -7.75 27.02
N ALA A 266 28.58 -8.52 26.41
CA ALA A 266 27.30 -8.12 25.80
C ALA A 266 26.68 -6.84 26.40
N ASP A 267 26.87 -5.71 25.71
CA ASP A 267 26.23 -4.45 26.07
C ASP A 267 24.70 -4.59 26.00
N ILE A 268 24.04 -4.11 27.05
CA ILE A 268 22.58 -4.00 27.12
C ILE A 268 22.16 -3.01 26.02
N CYS A 269 21.36 -3.48 25.06
CA CYS A 269 20.83 -2.63 23.99
C CYS A 269 19.89 -1.57 24.59
N VAL A 270 20.38 -0.35 24.73
CA VAL A 270 19.57 0.81 25.12
C VAL A 270 18.95 1.40 23.86
N PRO A 271 17.61 1.37 23.69
CA PRO A 271 16.97 1.96 22.53
C PRO A 271 17.15 3.48 22.56
N THR A 272 17.78 4.02 21.52
CA THR A 272 17.91 5.47 21.34
C THR A 272 16.69 6.02 20.61
N VAL A 273 16.06 7.05 21.18
CA VAL A 273 14.94 7.75 20.53
C VAL A 273 15.49 8.60 19.40
N SER A 274 14.88 8.51 18.22
CA SER A 274 15.25 9.33 17.06
C SER A 274 15.02 10.83 17.33
N GLY A 275 15.90 11.69 16.82
CA GLY A 275 15.73 13.14 16.89
C GLY A 275 14.49 13.64 16.12
N SER A 276 13.97 14.81 16.50
CA SER A 276 12.79 15.45 15.89
C SER A 276 12.90 15.61 14.37
N GLU A 277 14.10 15.88 13.87
CA GLU A 277 14.40 16.04 12.43
C GLU A 277 13.98 14.84 11.59
N THR A 278 14.11 13.61 12.11
CA THR A 278 13.71 12.40 11.36
C THR A 278 12.20 12.37 11.12
N TYR A 279 11.41 12.79 12.12
CA TYR A 279 9.97 12.87 12.01
C TYR A 279 9.54 14.02 11.08
N ILE A 280 10.15 15.20 11.24
CA ILE A 280 9.90 16.37 10.39
C ILE A 280 10.19 16.03 8.91
N ASN A 281 11.35 15.45 8.62
CA ASN A 281 11.72 15.05 7.26
C ASN A 281 10.76 14.01 6.67
N SER A 282 10.27 13.08 7.48
CA SER A 282 9.27 12.09 7.05
C SER A 282 7.91 12.76 6.71
N ILE A 283 7.50 13.75 7.50
CA ILE A 283 6.29 14.56 7.23
C ILE A 283 6.44 15.36 5.93
N ILE A 284 7.61 15.99 5.71
CA ILE A 284 7.92 16.73 4.48
C ILE A 284 7.78 15.82 3.26
N ILE A 285 8.34 14.60 3.32
CA ILE A 285 8.18 13.61 2.23
C ILE A 285 6.71 13.33 1.94
N GLY A 286 5.89 13.14 2.97
CA GLY A 286 4.45 12.92 2.82
C GLY A 286 3.75 14.05 2.04
N PHE A 287 4.06 15.32 2.37
CA PHE A 287 3.55 16.47 1.64
C PHE A 287 4.05 16.54 0.20
N VAL A 288 5.34 16.29 -0.03
CA VAL A 288 5.92 16.26 -1.39
C VAL A 288 5.30 15.16 -2.24
N CYS A 289 5.01 14.00 -1.66
CA CYS A 289 4.35 12.88 -2.35
C CYS A 289 2.91 13.19 -2.76
N PHE A 290 2.24 14.15 -2.12
CA PHE A 290 0.84 14.47 -2.39
C PHE A 290 0.67 15.18 -3.75
N PHE A 291 1.50 16.17 -4.07
CA PHE A 291 1.33 17.02 -5.26
C PHE A 291 1.38 16.26 -6.60
N PRO A 292 2.32 15.32 -6.85
CA PRO A 292 2.40 14.61 -8.12
C PRO A 292 1.15 13.79 -8.45
N TYR A 293 0.40 13.33 -7.45
CA TYR A 293 -0.87 12.62 -7.68
C TYR A 293 -1.93 13.53 -8.31
N PHE A 294 -2.06 14.78 -7.86
CA PHE A 294 -3.04 15.73 -8.43
C PHE A 294 -2.68 16.11 -9.86
N ILE A 295 -1.41 16.43 -10.10
CA ILE A 295 -0.90 16.78 -11.43
C ILE A 295 -1.17 15.61 -12.39
N THR A 296 -0.83 14.39 -11.98
CA THR A 296 -1.05 13.20 -12.81
C THR A 296 -2.52 12.93 -13.01
N GLY A 297 -3.37 13.05 -11.98
CA GLY A 297 -4.82 12.88 -12.11
C GLY A 297 -5.45 13.84 -13.12
N ALA A 298 -4.96 15.08 -13.22
CA ALA A 298 -5.42 16.05 -14.20
C ALA A 298 -4.98 15.71 -15.64
N VAL A 299 -3.76 15.19 -15.80
CA VAL A 299 -3.11 14.99 -17.09
C VAL A 299 -3.28 13.57 -17.66
N VAL A 300 -3.61 12.57 -16.82
CA VAL A 300 -3.66 11.14 -17.19
C VAL A 300 -4.56 10.85 -18.39
N ASN A 301 -5.73 11.49 -18.45
CA ASN A 301 -6.68 11.29 -19.55
C ASN A 301 -6.23 11.98 -20.86
N LYS A 302 -5.29 12.94 -20.80
CA LYS A 302 -4.79 13.67 -21.98
C LYS A 302 -3.53 13.04 -22.56
N VAL A 303 -2.55 12.71 -21.70
CA VAL A 303 -1.23 12.21 -22.12
C VAL A 303 -1.18 10.68 -22.20
N GLY A 304 -2.02 10.00 -21.42
CA GLY A 304 -2.06 8.55 -21.34
C GLY A 304 -1.07 7.97 -20.32
N LYS A 305 -1.48 6.86 -19.69
CA LYS A 305 -0.76 6.23 -18.56
C LYS A 305 0.65 5.72 -18.93
N LYS A 306 0.81 5.16 -20.13
CA LYS A 306 2.08 4.59 -20.60
C LYS A 306 3.16 5.66 -20.78
N ALA A 307 2.82 6.78 -21.41
CA ALA A 307 3.73 7.90 -21.59
C ALA A 307 4.14 8.51 -20.24
N LEU A 308 3.17 8.71 -19.34
CA LEU A 308 3.45 9.19 -17.98
C LEU A 308 4.38 8.26 -17.20
N LEU A 309 4.23 6.94 -17.34
CA LEU A 309 5.11 5.96 -16.70
C LEU A 309 6.55 6.06 -17.21
N VAL A 310 6.75 6.25 -18.51
CA VAL A 310 8.09 6.46 -19.11
C VAL A 310 8.71 7.77 -18.62
N VAL A 311 7.96 8.88 -18.63
CA VAL A 311 8.43 10.18 -18.13
C VAL A 311 8.84 10.08 -16.65
N CYS A 312 8.00 9.47 -15.81
CA CYS A 312 8.33 9.25 -14.40
C CYS A 312 9.59 8.39 -14.23
N GLY A 313 9.77 7.35 -15.06
CA GLY A 313 10.97 6.52 -15.05
C GLY A 313 12.25 7.32 -15.33
N VAL A 314 12.22 8.22 -16.34
CA VAL A 314 13.36 9.09 -16.67
C VAL A 314 13.68 10.05 -15.52
N ILE A 315 12.67 10.65 -14.89
CA ILE A 315 12.87 11.53 -13.75
C ILE A 315 13.44 10.74 -12.55
N SER A 316 12.97 9.52 -12.31
CA SER A 316 13.49 8.65 -11.25
C SER A 316 14.98 8.34 -11.42
N ILE A 317 15.43 8.11 -12.67
CA ILE A 317 16.86 7.92 -12.98
C ILE A 317 17.65 9.19 -12.65
N GLY A 318 17.17 10.35 -13.10
CA GLY A 318 17.80 11.64 -12.83
C GLY A 318 17.93 11.95 -11.33
N VAL A 319 16.87 11.70 -10.55
CA VAL A 319 16.87 11.88 -9.09
C VAL A 319 17.87 10.94 -8.41
N THR A 320 17.93 9.68 -8.84
CA THR A 320 18.85 8.69 -8.25
C THR A 320 20.30 9.04 -8.54
N LEU A 321 20.61 9.49 -9.77
CA LEU A 321 21.94 9.98 -10.13
C LEU A 321 22.29 11.28 -9.38
N GLY A 322 21.33 12.19 -9.23
CA GLY A 322 21.50 13.43 -8.48
C GLY A 322 21.84 13.20 -7.01
N LEU A 323 21.30 12.13 -6.40
CA LEU A 323 21.57 11.80 -5.00
C LEU A 323 23.05 11.53 -4.73
N ARG A 324 23.77 10.96 -5.71
CA ARG A 324 25.21 10.72 -5.61
C ARG A 324 26.01 12.01 -5.40
N TYR A 325 25.60 13.09 -6.06
CA TYR A 325 26.27 14.39 -6.04
C TYR A 325 25.62 15.37 -5.06
N ALA A 326 24.69 14.90 -4.23
CA ALA A 326 24.02 15.73 -3.25
C ALA A 326 25.02 16.16 -2.17
N ASN A 327 25.25 17.46 -2.09
CA ASN A 327 26.26 18.07 -1.22
C ASN A 327 25.65 18.92 -0.11
N SER A 328 24.33 18.92 0.08
CA SER A 328 23.64 19.65 1.16
C SER A 328 22.52 18.81 1.78
N LYS A 329 22.23 19.02 3.07
CA LYS A 329 21.14 18.34 3.79
C LYS A 329 19.80 18.51 3.06
N ILE A 330 19.53 19.72 2.60
CA ILE A 330 18.30 20.07 1.85
C ILE A 330 18.25 19.32 0.51
N ALA A 331 19.36 19.27 -0.24
CA ALA A 331 19.40 18.55 -1.52
C ALA A 331 19.16 17.05 -1.33
N VAL A 332 19.75 16.43 -0.30
CA VAL A 332 19.54 15.03 0.02
C VAL A 332 18.06 14.77 0.32
N VAL A 333 17.45 15.52 1.24
CA VAL A 333 16.03 15.37 1.59
C VAL A 333 15.12 15.61 0.39
N ALA A 334 15.39 16.64 -0.41
CA ALA A 334 14.60 16.96 -1.61
C ALA A 334 14.66 15.84 -2.65
N LEU A 335 15.84 15.25 -2.90
CA LEU A 335 16.01 14.14 -3.84
C LEU A 335 15.36 12.85 -3.33
N PHE A 336 15.47 12.55 -2.04
CA PHE A 336 14.75 11.43 -1.42
C PHE A 336 13.22 11.62 -1.52
N ALA A 337 12.71 12.82 -1.23
CA ALA A 337 11.30 13.15 -1.34
C ALA A 337 10.80 13.04 -2.79
N ALA A 338 11.57 13.55 -3.76
CA ALA A 338 11.25 13.44 -5.18
C ALA A 338 11.24 11.98 -5.64
N GLY A 339 12.27 11.20 -5.28
CA GLY A 339 12.41 9.79 -5.69
C GLY A 339 11.30 8.91 -5.11
N THR A 340 10.94 9.12 -3.84
CA THR A 340 9.80 8.44 -3.20
C THR A 340 8.48 8.84 -3.84
N ALA A 341 8.25 10.13 -4.12
CA ALA A 341 7.03 10.61 -4.75
C ALA A 341 6.84 10.02 -6.16
N ILE A 342 7.89 10.03 -6.98
CA ILE A 342 7.87 9.49 -8.35
C ILE A 342 7.66 7.97 -8.33
N SER A 343 8.38 7.24 -7.47
CA SER A 343 8.24 5.79 -7.37
C SER A 343 6.82 5.38 -6.96
N GLN A 344 6.20 6.13 -6.03
CA GLN A 344 4.80 5.92 -5.63
C GLN A 344 3.82 6.19 -6.76
N LEU A 345 4.06 7.24 -7.53
CA LEU A 345 3.25 7.57 -8.70
C LEU A 345 3.36 6.49 -9.79
N MET A 346 4.56 6.03 -10.09
CA MET A 346 4.79 4.92 -11.03
C MET A 346 4.05 3.66 -10.60
N LYS A 347 4.03 3.37 -9.29
CA LYS A 347 3.29 2.24 -8.72
C LYS A 347 1.79 2.35 -8.98
N ALA A 348 1.22 3.54 -8.76
CA ALA A 348 -0.20 3.81 -9.01
C ALA A 348 -0.56 3.73 -10.50
N LEU A 349 0.28 4.28 -11.38
CA LEU A 349 0.10 4.21 -12.82
C LEU A 349 0.16 2.76 -13.33
N ASN A 350 1.11 1.96 -12.84
CA ASN A 350 1.25 0.56 -13.22
C ASN A 350 0.00 -0.25 -12.81
N GLN A 351 -0.53 0.02 -11.62
CA GLN A 351 -1.78 -0.58 -11.15
C GLN A 351 -2.99 -0.16 -12.00
N ALA A 352 -3.11 1.12 -12.38
CA ALA A 352 -4.17 1.60 -13.25
C ALA A 352 -4.09 1.00 -14.67
N VAL A 353 -2.88 0.70 -15.16
CA VAL A 353 -2.67 -0.01 -16.42
C VAL A 353 -3.07 -1.48 -16.30
N ALA A 354 -2.74 -2.16 -15.20
CA ALA A 354 -3.16 -3.54 -14.95
C ALA A 354 -4.69 -3.68 -14.91
N VAL A 355 -5.38 -2.74 -14.25
CA VAL A 355 -6.84 -2.66 -14.19
C VAL A 355 -7.50 -2.43 -15.56
N GLU A 356 -6.79 -1.87 -16.53
CA GLU A 356 -7.33 -1.69 -17.88
C GLU A 356 -7.07 -2.91 -18.78
N LEU A 357 -5.87 -3.49 -18.69
CA LEU A 357 -5.44 -4.58 -19.56
C LEU A 357 -6.08 -5.93 -19.21
N PHE A 358 -6.36 -6.20 -17.93
CA PHE A 358 -6.98 -7.44 -17.51
C PHE A 358 -8.51 -7.30 -17.40
N PRO A 359 -9.26 -8.09 -18.20
CA PRO A 359 -10.71 -8.23 -18.05
C PRO A 359 -11.12 -8.57 -16.62
N THR A 360 -12.30 -8.13 -16.22
CA THR A 360 -12.79 -8.30 -14.85
C THR A 360 -12.96 -9.76 -14.44
N GLU A 361 -13.21 -10.66 -15.38
CA GLU A 361 -13.35 -12.09 -15.09
C GLU A 361 -12.03 -12.76 -14.68
N ILE A 362 -10.89 -12.14 -15.00
CA ILE A 362 -9.54 -12.69 -14.77
C ILE A 362 -8.65 -11.77 -13.91
N ARG A 363 -9.21 -10.68 -13.38
CA ARG A 363 -8.52 -9.77 -12.45
C ARG A 363 -8.64 -10.31 -11.03
#